data_AF-T1JNH7-F1
#
_entry.id   AF-T1JNH7-F1
#
_cell.length_a   1.000
_cell.length_b   1.000
_cell.length_c   1.000
_cell.angle_alpha   90.00
_cell.angle_beta   90.00
_cell.angle_gamma   90.00
#
_symmetry.space_group_name_H-M   'P 1'
#
loop_
_entity.id
_entity.type
_entity.pdbx_description
1 polymer ?
#
loop_
_entity_poly.entity_id
_entity_poly.type
_entity_poly.pdbx_seq_one_letter_code
_entity_poly.pdbx_strand_id
1 'polypeptide(L)'
;LNKKFILSFLHAHGRLFTKIEIGFFFQIAGQLLREFTCLLRMSPLPLNSTRLVQLMAINMFTINHTEGTNLDPECQALLQNYALQLSFEMFRLLVDRATNLLRNHPIQELSNIPEDLNHLLPAIKVWCDWLIINESVWNRPRPVQITEFRN
;
A
#
# COMPACT_ATOMS: atom_id res chain seq x y z
N LEU A 1 1.37 -5.53 18.54
CA LEU A 1 0.86 -5.40 17.16
C LEU A 1 1.86 -4.73 16.22
N ASN A 2 2.35 -3.51 16.52
CA ASN A 2 3.27 -2.77 15.66
C ASN A 2 4.52 -3.57 15.23
N LYS A 3 5.22 -4.24 16.15
CA LYS A 3 6.36 -5.12 15.82
C LYS A 3 6.00 -6.23 14.81
N LYS A 4 4.81 -6.85 14.94
CA LYS A 4 4.36 -7.91 14.02
C LYS A 4 4.10 -7.34 12.63
N PHE A 5 3.40 -6.21 12.57
CA PHE A 5 3.17 -5.48 11.31
C PHE A 5 4.47 -5.15 10.58
N ILE A 6 5.47 -4.60 11.27
CA ILE A 6 6.76 -4.27 10.65
C ILE A 6 7.47 -5.52 10.11
N LEU A 7 7.42 -6.64 10.83
CA LEU A 7 7.99 -7.90 10.36
C LEU A 7 7.28 -8.41 9.10
N SER A 8 5.94 -8.45 9.11
CA SER A 8 5.14 -8.87 7.95
C SER A 8 5.36 -7.93 6.75
N PHE A 9 5.46 -6.63 7.00
CA PHE A 9 5.73 -5.60 6.00
C PHE A 9 7.10 -5.81 5.34
N LEU A 10 8.16 -5.90 6.15
CA LEU A 10 9.50 -6.16 5.63
C LEU A 10 9.62 -7.52 4.94
N HIS A 11 8.91 -8.54 5.42
CA HIS A 11 8.91 -9.86 4.79
C HIS A 11 8.24 -9.83 3.40
N ALA A 12 7.08 -9.18 3.26
CA ALA A 12 6.40 -9.04 1.97
C ALA A 12 7.28 -8.29 0.95
N HIS A 13 7.83 -7.14 1.35
CA HIS A 13 8.70 -6.33 0.49
C HIS A 13 10.04 -7.02 0.21
N GLY A 14 10.59 -7.74 1.18
CA GLY A 14 11.78 -8.57 1.00
C GLY A 14 11.59 -9.63 -0.08
N ARG A 15 10.43 -10.29 -0.11
CA ARG A 15 10.09 -11.26 -1.18
C ARG A 15 9.94 -10.60 -2.55
N LEU A 16 9.30 -9.44 -2.63
CA LEU A 16 9.19 -8.69 -3.90
C LEU A 16 10.56 -8.23 -4.40
N PHE A 17 11.46 -7.86 -3.49
CA PHE A 17 12.81 -7.41 -3.82
C PHE A 17 13.72 -8.57 -4.25
N THR A 18 13.79 -9.65 -3.46
CA THR A 18 14.68 -10.79 -3.74
C THR A 18 14.11 -11.75 -4.77
N LYS A 19 12.78 -11.73 -4.96
CA LYS A 19 12.02 -12.61 -5.87
C LYS A 19 12.01 -14.08 -5.44
N ILE A 20 12.37 -14.34 -4.18
CA ILE A 20 12.45 -15.68 -3.61
C ILE A 20 11.10 -16.07 -3.01
N GLU A 21 10.68 -17.32 -3.26
CA GLU A 21 9.46 -17.92 -2.71
C GLU A 21 8.18 -17.11 -2.95
N ILE A 22 8.01 -16.53 -4.15
CA ILE A 22 6.84 -15.68 -4.43
C ILE A 22 5.49 -16.43 -4.33
N GLY A 23 5.49 -17.76 -4.41
CA GLY A 23 4.29 -18.60 -4.31
C GLY A 23 3.49 -18.44 -3.01
N PHE A 24 4.11 -17.96 -1.93
CA PHE A 24 3.42 -17.70 -0.64
C PHE A 24 3.15 -16.21 -0.37
N PHE A 25 3.36 -15.34 -1.37
CA PHE A 25 3.25 -13.89 -1.21
C PHE A 25 1.88 -13.46 -0.64
N PHE A 26 0.78 -14.01 -1.18
CA PHE A 26 -0.57 -13.64 -0.76
C PHE A 26 -0.87 -13.94 0.71
N GLN A 27 -0.27 -14.98 1.29
CA GLN A 27 -0.47 -15.31 2.70
C GLN A 27 0.15 -14.23 3.59
N ILE A 28 1.37 -13.79 3.25
CA ILE A 28 2.11 -12.76 3.99
C ILE A 28 1.45 -11.39 3.78
N ALA A 29 1.07 -11.06 2.54
CA ALA A 29 0.34 -9.84 2.21
C ALA A 29 -1.00 -9.76 2.97
N GLY A 30 -1.74 -10.87 3.04
CA GLY A 30 -2.98 -10.95 3.82
C GLY A 30 -2.77 -10.72 5.32
N GLN A 31 -1.69 -11.28 5.89
CA GLN A 31 -1.33 -11.04 7.29
C GLN A 31 -0.98 -9.56 7.54
N LEU A 32 -0.11 -8.99 6.71
CA LEU A 32 0.28 -7.58 6.74
C LEU A 32 -0.96 -6.67 6.71
N LEU A 33 -1.88 -6.89 5.76
CA LEU A 33 -3.08 -6.06 5.61
C LEU A 33 -4.02 -6.15 6.82
N ARG A 34 -4.17 -7.33 7.44
CA ARG A 34 -4.93 -7.48 8.69
C ARG A 34 -4.28 -6.72 9.85
N GLU A 35 -2.97 -6.85 10.01
CA GLU A 35 -2.22 -6.16 11.04
C GLU A 35 -2.26 -4.64 10.87
N PHE A 36 -2.13 -4.16 9.62
CA PHE A 36 -2.23 -2.74 9.28
C PHE A 36 -3.64 -2.19 9.55
N THR A 37 -4.68 -2.93 9.15
CA THR A 37 -6.08 -2.57 9.45
C THR A 37 -6.30 -2.43 10.96
N CYS A 38 -5.77 -3.35 11.76
CA CYS A 38 -5.91 -3.30 13.21
C CYS A 38 -5.17 -2.08 13.80
N LEU A 39 -3.98 -1.75 13.32
CA LEU A 39 -3.25 -0.53 13.73
C LEU A 39 -4.02 0.75 13.39
N LEU A 40 -4.57 0.85 12.17
CA LEU A 40 -5.28 2.06 11.72
C LEU A 40 -6.61 2.30 12.46
N ARG A 41 -7.19 1.27 13.07
CA ARG A 41 -8.44 1.38 13.86
C ARG A 41 -8.21 1.86 15.30
N MET A 42 -6.97 1.85 15.78
CA MET A 42 -6.64 2.31 17.13
C MET A 42 -6.67 3.84 17.22
N SER A 43 -7.13 4.37 18.36
CA SER A 43 -7.12 5.79 18.70
C SER A 43 -6.58 5.94 20.13
N PRO A 44 -5.49 6.69 20.38
CA PRO A 44 -4.71 7.45 19.40
C PRO A 44 -4.00 6.53 18.38
N LEU A 45 -3.79 7.03 17.17
CA LEU A 45 -3.15 6.28 16.09
C LEU A 45 -1.69 5.91 16.47
N PRO A 46 -1.32 4.62 16.52
CA PRO A 46 0.03 4.20 16.92
C PRO A 46 1.11 4.44 15.86
N LEU A 47 0.73 4.98 14.69
CA LEU A 47 1.62 5.27 13.56
C LEU A 47 1.58 6.78 13.28
N ASN A 48 2.70 7.46 13.47
CA ASN A 48 2.81 8.88 13.14
C ASN A 48 2.98 9.10 11.62
N SER A 49 2.88 10.36 11.20
CA SER A 49 2.96 10.77 9.80
C SER A 49 4.26 10.30 9.12
N THR A 50 5.40 10.46 9.80
CA THR A 50 6.70 10.04 9.29
C THR A 50 6.72 8.55 8.98
N ARG A 51 6.19 7.71 9.88
CA ARG A 51 6.14 6.26 9.68
C ARG A 51 5.24 5.90 8.51
N LEU A 52 4.07 6.51 8.40
CA LEU A 52 3.14 6.24 7.30
C LEU A 52 3.72 6.65 5.94
N VAL A 53 4.39 7.81 5.87
CA VAL A 53 5.10 8.25 4.66
C VAL A 53 6.23 7.28 4.30
N GLN A 54 6.99 6.77 5.28
CA GLN A 54 8.02 5.75 5.02
C GLN A 54 7.43 4.46 4.42
N LEU A 55 6.27 4.01 4.92
CA LEU A 55 5.58 2.84 4.36
C LEU A 55 5.17 3.09 2.91
N MET A 56 4.60 4.26 2.61
CA MET A 56 4.22 4.62 1.23
C MET A 56 5.45 4.74 0.31
N ALA A 57 6.56 5.30 0.81
CA ALA A 57 7.81 5.38 0.05
C ALA A 57 8.37 3.99 -0.29
N ILE A 58 8.28 3.03 0.63
CA ILE A 58 8.70 1.64 0.37
C ILE A 58 7.78 0.97 -0.65
N ASN A 59 6.47 1.22 -0.60
CA ASN A 59 5.53 0.77 -1.63
C ASN A 59 5.93 1.30 -3.03
N MET A 60 6.16 2.61 -3.15
CA MET A 60 6.60 3.24 -4.41
C MET A 60 7.92 2.67 -4.91
N PHE A 61 8.91 2.56 -4.02
CA PHE A 61 10.22 1.98 -4.34
C PHE A 61 10.06 0.56 -4.87
N THR A 62 9.22 -0.26 -4.23
CA THR A 62 9.02 -1.65 -4.60
C THR A 62 8.39 -1.78 -5.98
N ILE A 63 7.37 -0.96 -6.28
CA ILE A 63 6.75 -0.93 -7.61
C ILE A 63 7.80 -0.55 -8.67
N ASN A 64 8.53 0.55 -8.45
CA ASN A 64 9.56 1.00 -9.39
C ASN A 64 10.69 -0.02 -9.56
N HIS A 65 11.06 -0.72 -8.48
CA HIS A 65 12.07 -1.76 -8.54
C HIS A 65 11.65 -2.92 -9.44
N THR A 66 10.37 -3.33 -9.41
CA THR A 66 9.88 -4.41 -10.28
C THR A 66 9.98 -4.08 -11.77
N GLU A 67 9.93 -2.80 -12.15
CA GLU A 67 10.07 -2.37 -13.55
C GLU A 67 11.49 -2.45 -14.09
N GLY A 68 12.50 -2.22 -13.24
CA GLY A 68 13.90 -2.18 -13.63
C GLY A 68 14.59 -3.55 -13.66
N THR A 69 13.84 -4.64 -13.62
CA THR A 69 14.42 -5.98 -13.54
C THR A 69 14.61 -6.62 -14.91
N ASN A 70 15.80 -7.15 -15.20
CA ASN A 70 16.09 -7.95 -16.39
C ASN A 70 15.50 -9.37 -16.24
N LEU A 71 14.21 -9.47 -15.96
CA LEU A 71 13.48 -10.73 -15.83
C LEU A 71 12.77 -11.08 -17.13
N ASP A 72 12.30 -12.31 -17.20
CA ASP A 72 11.26 -12.70 -18.13
C ASP A 72 10.03 -11.76 -18.01
N PRO A 73 9.42 -11.31 -19.13
CA PRO A 73 8.32 -10.36 -19.10
C PRO A 73 7.10 -10.80 -18.28
N GLU A 74 6.78 -12.09 -18.25
CA GLU A 74 5.64 -12.60 -17.47
C GLU A 74 5.96 -12.55 -15.98
N CYS A 75 7.17 -12.94 -15.60
CA CYS A 75 7.64 -12.85 -14.21
C CYS A 75 7.69 -11.38 -13.73
N GLN A 76 8.17 -10.47 -14.58
CA GLN A 76 8.18 -9.05 -14.30
C GLN A 76 6.76 -8.49 -14.09
N ALA A 77 5.84 -8.80 -15.01
CA ALA A 77 4.45 -8.37 -14.91
C ALA A 77 3.77 -8.94 -13.64
N LEU A 78 4.06 -10.19 -13.27
CA LEU A 78 3.53 -10.81 -12.05
C LEU A 78 3.99 -10.07 -10.79
N LEU A 79 5.29 -9.81 -10.67
CA LEU A 79 5.85 -9.08 -9.52
C LEU A 79 5.31 -7.66 -9.44
N GLN A 80 5.20 -6.99 -10.59
CA GLN A 80 4.63 -5.64 -10.67
C GLN A 80 3.17 -5.64 -10.21
N ASN A 81 2.36 -6.61 -10.65
CA ASN A 81 0.98 -6.77 -10.21
C ASN A 81 0.88 -6.98 -8.69
N TYR A 82 1.74 -7.82 -8.11
CA TYR A 82 1.77 -8.07 -6.67
C TYR A 82 2.15 -6.82 -5.86
N ALA A 83 3.16 -6.08 -6.33
CA ALA A 83 3.59 -4.82 -5.71
C ALA A 83 2.48 -3.76 -5.77
N LEU A 84 1.84 -3.58 -6.93
CA LEU A 84 0.72 -2.66 -7.11
C LEU A 84 -0.47 -3.05 -6.23
N GLN A 85 -0.87 -4.32 -6.24
CA GLN A 85 -2.02 -4.80 -5.48
C GLN A 85 -1.84 -4.60 -3.97
N LEU A 86 -0.69 -5.01 -3.41
CA LEU A 86 -0.41 -4.80 -1.99
C LEU A 86 -0.43 -3.31 -1.64
N SER A 87 0.21 -2.49 -2.46
CA SER A 87 0.32 -1.05 -2.20
C SER A 87 -1.02 -0.34 -2.27
N PHE A 88 -1.87 -0.69 -3.24
CA PHE A 88 -3.21 -0.16 -3.37
C PHE A 88 -4.13 -0.59 -2.22
N GLU A 89 -4.04 -1.83 -1.75
CA GLU A 89 -4.80 -2.26 -0.58
C GLU A 89 -4.38 -1.49 0.68
N MET A 90 -3.08 -1.25 0.88
CA MET A 90 -2.61 -0.40 1.98
C MET A 90 -3.12 1.04 1.85
N PHE A 91 -3.04 1.63 0.66
CA PHE A 91 -3.55 2.98 0.41
C PHE A 91 -5.07 3.07 0.63
N ARG A 92 -5.83 2.09 0.15
CA ARG A 92 -7.29 1.99 0.37
C ARG A 92 -7.62 2.00 1.86
N LEU A 93 -6.87 1.26 2.68
CA LEU A 93 -7.07 1.25 4.14
C LEU A 93 -6.79 2.62 4.80
N LEU A 94 -5.78 3.36 4.32
CA LEU A 94 -5.53 4.73 4.78
C LEU A 94 -6.69 5.68 4.44
N VAL A 95 -7.15 5.63 3.18
CA VAL A 95 -8.27 6.46 2.71
C VAL A 95 -9.56 6.11 3.41
N ASP A 96 -9.84 4.82 3.64
CA ASP A 96 -11.02 4.37 4.37
C ASP A 96 -11.01 4.90 5.82
N ARG A 97 -9.87 4.79 6.52
CA ARG A 97 -9.74 5.36 7.87
C ARG A 97 -9.92 6.89 7.86
N ALA A 98 -9.29 7.60 6.95
CA ALA A 98 -9.42 9.06 6.83
C ALA A 98 -10.87 9.47 6.52
N THR A 99 -11.54 8.77 5.62
CA THR A 99 -12.94 9.01 5.27
C THR A 99 -13.85 8.80 6.48
N ASN A 100 -13.63 7.74 7.27
CA ASN A 100 -14.40 7.50 8.48
C ASN A 100 -14.18 8.59 9.54
N LEU A 101 -12.96 9.10 9.69
CA LEU A 101 -12.68 10.24 10.58
C LEU A 101 -13.40 11.51 10.12
N LEU A 102 -13.36 11.80 8.82
CA LEU A 102 -14.04 12.96 8.23
C LEU A 102 -15.57 12.90 8.36
N ARG A 103 -16.17 11.71 8.24
CA ARG A 103 -17.61 11.52 8.43
C ARG A 103 -18.04 11.74 9.88
N ASN A 104 -17.22 11.30 10.84
CA ASN A 104 -17.51 11.44 12.26
C ASN A 104 -17.19 12.85 12.79
N HIS A 105 -16.28 13.56 12.12
CA HIS A 105 -15.85 14.91 12.46
C HIS A 105 -15.82 15.78 11.20
N PRO A 106 -16.98 16.27 10.74
CA PRO A 106 -17.03 17.15 9.57
C PRO A 106 -16.21 18.41 9.86
N ILE A 107 -15.15 18.62 9.08
CA ILE A 107 -14.23 19.74 9.23
C ILE A 107 -14.94 21.01 8.77
N GLN A 108 -15.31 21.88 9.71
CA GLN A 108 -15.82 23.22 9.41
C GLN A 108 -14.68 24.24 9.26
N GLU A 109 -13.60 24.05 10.02
CA GLU A 109 -12.39 24.88 9.97
C GLU A 109 -11.13 23.99 9.99
N LEU A 110 -10.10 24.38 9.23
CA LEU A 110 -8.80 23.70 9.18
C LEU A 110 -8.08 23.64 10.53
N SER A 111 -8.44 24.51 11.48
CA SER A 111 -7.93 24.55 12.85
C SER A 111 -8.36 23.35 13.70
N ASN A 112 -9.44 22.65 13.31
CA ASN A 112 -10.07 21.59 14.10
C ASN A 112 -9.94 20.20 13.47
N ILE A 113 -8.82 19.93 12.80
CA ILE A 113 -8.54 18.62 12.19
C ILE A 113 -8.22 17.61 13.30
N PRO A 114 -8.91 16.45 13.36
CA PRO A 114 -8.58 15.39 14.32
C PRO A 114 -7.10 14.98 14.25
N GLU A 115 -6.46 14.75 15.39
CA GLU A 115 -5.04 14.39 15.46
C GLU A 115 -4.70 13.14 14.64
N ASP A 116 -5.52 12.09 14.76
CA ASP A 116 -5.42 10.88 13.94
C ASP A 116 -5.46 11.19 12.44
N LEU A 117 -6.30 12.14 12.01
CA LEU A 117 -6.40 12.53 10.61
C LEU A 117 -5.14 13.28 10.15
N ASN A 118 -4.60 14.18 10.98
CA ASN A 118 -3.33 14.87 10.73
C ASN A 118 -2.16 13.90 10.51
N HIS A 119 -2.20 12.72 11.13
CA HIS A 119 -1.20 11.68 10.88
C HIS A 119 -1.33 11.00 9.52
N LEU A 120 -2.56 10.78 9.04
CA LEU A 120 -2.83 10.05 7.79
C LEU A 120 -2.60 10.91 6.54
N LEU A 121 -2.96 12.20 6.60
CA LEU A 121 -3.00 13.08 5.43
C LEU A 121 -1.67 13.16 4.65
N PRO A 122 -0.48 13.27 5.29
CA PRO A 122 0.78 13.36 4.54
C PRO A 122 1.06 12.10 3.70
N ALA A 123 0.77 10.91 4.23
CA ALA A 123 0.97 9.66 3.50
C ALA A 123 0.00 9.52 2.33
N ILE A 124 -1.26 9.92 2.53
CA ILE A 124 -2.27 9.94 1.46
C ILE A 124 -1.84 10.90 0.34
N LYS A 125 -1.44 12.12 0.70
CA LYS A 125 -0.99 13.14 -0.24
C LYS A 125 0.20 12.66 -1.07
N VAL A 126 1.23 12.14 -0.42
CA VAL A 126 2.44 11.64 -1.11
C VAL A 126 2.10 10.48 -2.06
N TRP A 127 1.21 9.58 -1.67
CA TRP A 127 0.75 8.51 -2.56
C TRP A 127 -0.02 9.05 -3.77
N CYS A 128 -0.93 10.00 -3.57
CA CYS A 128 -1.64 10.65 -4.68
C CYS A 128 -0.69 11.39 -5.64
N ASP A 129 0.31 12.11 -5.12
CA ASP A 129 1.34 12.77 -5.94
C ASP A 129 2.07 11.73 -6.81
N TRP A 130 2.44 10.59 -6.23
CA TRP A 130 3.08 9.50 -6.97
C TRP A 130 2.17 8.91 -8.04
N LEU A 131 0.86 8.72 -7.77
CA LEU A 131 -0.09 8.21 -8.75
C LEU A 131 -0.21 9.15 -9.96
N ILE A 132 -0.29 10.46 -9.73
CA ILE A 132 -0.40 11.45 -10.82
C ILE A 132 0.84 11.41 -11.71
N ILE A 133 2.03 11.31 -11.12
CA ILE A 133 3.30 11.33 -11.87
C ILE A 133 3.55 10.00 -12.61
N ASN A 134 3.11 8.88 -12.05
CA ASN A 134 3.43 7.53 -12.54
C ASN A 134 2.22 6.83 -13.18
N GLU A 135 1.34 7.58 -13.85
CA GLU A 135 0.13 7.03 -14.50
C GLU A 135 0.45 5.83 -15.40
N SER A 136 1.52 5.92 -16.19
CA SER A 136 1.95 4.85 -17.09
C SER A 136 2.37 3.55 -16.40
N VAL A 137 2.57 3.56 -15.07
CA VAL A 137 2.97 2.39 -14.28
C VAL A 137 1.74 1.63 -13.78
N TRP A 138 0.75 2.34 -13.23
CA TRP A 138 -0.43 1.72 -12.63
C TRP A 138 -1.65 1.66 -13.54
N ASN A 139 -1.73 2.52 -14.55
CA ASN A 139 -2.82 2.59 -15.53
C ASN A 139 -2.42 1.93 -16.87
N ARG A 140 -1.63 0.84 -16.82
CA ARG A 140 -1.27 0.11 -18.03
C ARG A 140 -2.48 -0.64 -18.55
N PRO A 141 -2.77 -0.57 -19.88
CA PRO A 141 -3.76 -1.46 -20.47
C PRO A 141 -3.28 -2.89 -20.21
N ARG A 142 -4.07 -3.66 -19.46
CA ARG A 142 -3.82 -5.09 -19.32
C ARG A 142 -3.84 -5.69 -20.72
N PRO A 143 -2.84 -6.49 -21.12
CA PRO A 143 -2.90 -7.16 -22.41
C PRO A 143 -4.24 -7.89 -22.52
N VAL A 144 -4.94 -7.67 -23.64
CA VAL A 144 -6.21 -8.35 -23.94
C VAL A 144 -5.89 -9.81 -24.20
N GLN A 145 -5.94 -10.62 -23.13
CA GLN A 145 -6.02 -12.09 -22.99
C GLN A 145 -5.55 -12.34 -21.55
N ILE A 146 -6.39 -12.71 -20.59
CA ILE A 146 -6.97 -14.06 -20.43
C ILE A 146 -8.44 -13.92 -19.99
N THR A 147 -9.35 -14.27 -20.89
CA THR A 147 -10.61 -14.91 -20.51
C THR A 147 -10.32 -16.21 -19.77
N GLU A 148 -11.05 -16.43 -18.67
CA GLU A 148 -11.15 -17.67 -17.88
C GLU A 148 -10.09 -17.89 -16.79
N PHE A 149 -10.50 -17.67 -15.54
CA PHE A 149 -10.54 -18.70 -14.50
C PHE A 149 -11.52 -18.23 -13.41
N ARG A 150 -12.81 -18.38 -13.72
CA ARG A 150 -13.80 -18.71 -12.68
C ARG A 150 -13.85 -20.23 -12.62
N ASN A 151 -13.43 -20.79 -11.50
CA ASN A 151 -13.96 -22.02 -10.91
C ASN A 151 -13.84 -21.86 -9.39
#